data_AF-A0A1I4N2V4-F1
#
_entry.id   AF-A0A1I4N2V4-F1
#
_cell.length_a   1.000
_cell.length_b   1.000
_cell.length_c   1.000
_cell.angle_alpha   90.00
_cell.angle_beta   90.00
_cell.angle_gamma   90.00
#
_symmetry.space_group_name_H-M   'P 1'
#
loop_
_entity.id
_entity.type
_entity.pdbx_description
1 polymer ?
#
loop_
_entity_poly.entity_id
_entity_poly.type
_entity_poly.pdbx_seq_one_letter_code
_entity_poly.pdbx_strand_id
1 'polypeptide(L)'
;MSGKINLVLTALLVGCGLSLVNAQYQARHLFIELERTQSQARQLDIEWAQLQLDQSTLGKHARIEQIARRDLNMTALTAARTQYLSPEGDK
;
A
#
# COMPACT_ATOMS: atom_id res chain seq x y z
N MET A 1 -0.65 31.62 58.75
CA MET A 1 -1.52 31.23 57.60
C MET A 1 -0.80 30.44 56.51
N SER A 2 0.52 30.25 56.57
CA SER A 2 1.32 29.65 55.48
C SER A 2 1.18 28.13 55.30
N GLY A 3 0.90 27.37 56.38
CA GLY A 3 0.80 25.90 56.30
C GLY A 3 -0.38 25.39 55.44
N LYS A 4 -1.47 26.15 55.38
CA LYS A 4 -2.66 25.81 54.58
C LYS A 4 -2.37 25.89 53.08
N ILE A 5 -1.62 26.91 52.66
CA ILE A 5 -1.21 27.10 51.26
C ILE A 5 -0.27 26.00 50.81
N ASN A 6 0.70 25.62 51.64
CA ASN A 6 1.62 24.52 51.32
C ASN A 6 0.88 23.19 51.14
N LEU A 7 -0.12 22.89 51.98
CA LEU A 7 -0.93 21.68 51.81
C LEU A 7 -1.71 21.67 50.50
N VAL A 8 -2.28 22.81 50.11
CA VAL A 8 -2.99 22.94 48.82
C VAL A 8 -2.03 22.75 47.65
N LEU A 9 -0.85 23.36 47.69
CA LEU A 9 0.17 23.22 46.65
C LEU A 9 0.66 21.76 46.53
N THR A 10 0.91 21.09 47.65
CA THR A 10 1.29 19.67 47.65
C THR A 10 0.20 18.79 47.06
N ALA A 11 -1.06 19.01 47.43
CA ALA A 11 -2.18 18.27 46.87
C ALA A 11 -2.31 18.50 45.35
N LEU A 12 -2.12 19.74 44.90
CA LEU A 12 -2.16 20.11 43.49
C LEU A 12 -1.00 19.47 42.71
N LEU A 13 0.20 19.45 43.27
CA LEU A 13 1.37 18.80 42.69
C LEU A 13 1.17 17.29 42.52
N VAL A 14 0.63 16.62 43.55
CA VAL A 14 0.29 15.19 43.48
C VAL A 14 -0.78 14.95 42.43
N GLY A 15 -1.80 15.80 42.37
CA GLY A 15 -2.84 15.76 41.33
C GLY A 15 -2.26 15.86 39.92
N CYS A 16 -1.33 16.80 39.68
CA CYS A 16 -0.62 16.93 38.41
C CYS A 16 0.20 15.68 38.07
N GLY A 17 0.91 15.11 39.05
CA GLY A 17 1.69 13.89 38.85
C GLY A 17 0.83 12.70 38.45
N LEU A 18 -0.28 12.47 39.14
CA LEU A 18 -1.23 11.42 38.82
C LEU A 18 -1.90 11.63 37.46
N SER A 19 -2.29 12.87 37.16
CA SER A 19 -2.88 13.22 35.86
C SER A 19 -1.91 12.97 34.71
N LEU A 20 -0.63 13.30 34.87
CA LEU A 20 0.39 13.05 33.86
C LEU A 20 0.56 11.55 33.59
N VAL A 21 0.66 10.74 34.65
CA VAL A 21 0.79 9.29 34.50
C VAL A 21 -0.43 8.70 33.80
N ASN A 22 -1.63 9.14 34.18
CA ASN A 22 -2.86 8.70 33.52
C ASN A 22 -2.90 9.11 32.04
N ALA A 23 -2.53 10.35 31.73
CA ALA A 23 -2.46 10.82 30.35
C ALA A 23 -1.45 10.02 29.51
N GLN A 24 -0.27 9.71 30.08
CA GLN A 24 0.73 8.89 29.42
C GLN A 24 0.26 7.44 29.21
N TYR A 25 -0.47 6.87 30.17
CA TYR A 25 -1.05 5.54 30.05
C TYR A 25 -2.07 5.48 28.90
N GLN A 26 -2.99 6.45 28.87
CA GLN A 26 -4.00 6.53 27.81
C GLN A 26 -3.38 6.79 26.44
N ALA A 27 -2.37 7.67 26.36
CA ALA A 27 -1.65 7.93 25.13
C ALA A 27 -0.99 6.65 24.59
N ARG A 28 -0.32 5.87 25.46
CA ARG A 28 0.25 4.57 25.07
C ARG A 28 -0.81 3.58 24.60
N HIS A 29 -1.92 3.48 25.30
CA HIS A 29 -3.01 2.57 24.92
C HIS A 29 -3.59 2.92 23.54
N LEU A 30 -3.93 4.20 23.30
CA LEU A 30 -4.44 4.65 22.00
C LEU A 30 -3.40 4.45 20.89
N PHE A 31 -2.12 4.68 21.18
CA PHE A 31 -1.04 4.49 20.22
C PHE A 31 -0.92 3.04 19.77
N ILE A 32 -1.03 2.08 20.70
CA ILE A 32 -0.98 0.64 20.38
C ILE A 32 -2.15 0.25 19.46
N GLU A 33 -3.36 0.75 19.74
CA GLU A 33 -4.52 0.44 18.90
C GLU A 33 -4.39 1.05 17.49
N LEU A 34 -3.87 2.27 17.40
CA LEU A 34 -3.54 2.90 16.12
C LEU A 34 -2.49 2.09 15.35
N GLU A 35 -1.43 1.65 16.03
CA GLU A 35 -0.36 0.87 15.41
C GLU A 35 -0.87 -0.50 14.91
N ARG A 36 -1.79 -1.12 15.64
CA ARG A 36 -2.45 -2.37 15.24
C ARG A 36 -3.28 -2.22 13.97
N THR A 37 -4.12 -1.19 13.89
CA THR A 37 -4.94 -0.95 12.68
C THR A 37 -4.05 -0.58 11.50
N GLN A 38 -2.99 0.19 11.72
CA GLN A 38 -2.04 0.57 10.68
C GLN A 38 -1.19 -0.61 10.19
N SER A 39 -0.84 -1.55 11.05
CA SER A 39 -0.12 -2.77 10.64
C SER A 39 -1.00 -3.67 9.76
N GLN A 40 -2.29 -3.78 10.07
CA GLN A 40 -3.25 -4.49 9.23
C GLN A 40 -3.39 -3.84 7.85
N ALA A 41 -3.49 -2.51 7.79
CA ALA A 41 -3.55 -1.78 6.53
C ALA A 41 -2.30 -2.03 5.67
N ARG A 42 -1.10 -1.95 6.27
CA ARG A 42 0.16 -2.25 5.57
C ARG A 42 0.21 -3.68 5.04
N GLN A 43 -0.29 -4.65 5.79
CA GLN A 43 -0.34 -6.04 5.33
C GLN A 43 -1.24 -6.18 4.10
N LEU A 44 -2.41 -5.53 4.12
CA LEU A 44 -3.34 -5.53 2.99
C LEU A 44 -2.73 -4.87 1.75
N ASP A 45 -1.98 -3.77 1.90
CA ASP A 45 -1.27 -3.11 0.80
C ASP A 45 -0.22 -4.02 0.16
N ILE A 46 0.51 -4.80 0.97
CA ILE A 46 1.49 -5.78 0.48
C ILE A 46 0.78 -6.90 -0.29
N GLU A 47 -0.29 -7.45 0.26
CA GLU A 47 -1.08 -8.49 -0.40
C GLU A 47 -1.66 -7.98 -1.73
N TRP A 48 -2.14 -6.74 -1.75
CA TRP A 48 -2.62 -6.10 -2.97
C TRP A 48 -1.51 -5.93 -4.02
N ALA A 49 -0.34 -5.45 -3.61
CA ALA A 49 0.81 -5.31 -4.50
C ALA A 49 1.24 -6.67 -5.08
N GLN A 50 1.24 -7.73 -4.26
CA GLN A 50 1.53 -9.08 -4.72
C GLN A 50 0.48 -9.56 -5.74
N LEU A 51 -0.80 -9.37 -5.45
CA LEU A 51 -1.88 -9.74 -6.37
C LEU A 51 -1.78 -8.99 -7.71
N GLN A 52 -1.33 -7.72 -7.67
CA GLN A 52 -1.13 -6.91 -8.87
C GLN A 52 0.06 -7.40 -9.70
N LEU A 53 1.14 -7.86 -9.06
CA LEU A 53 2.25 -8.54 -9.73
C LEU A 53 1.81 -9.86 -10.36
N ASP A 54 1.04 -10.67 -9.64
CA ASP A 54 0.48 -11.93 -10.14
C ASP A 54 -0.45 -11.68 -11.35
N GLN A 55 -1.29 -10.64 -11.29
CA GLN A 55 -2.13 -10.22 -12.42
C GLN A 55 -1.31 -9.73 -13.62
N SER A 56 -0.23 -8.99 -13.39
CA SER A 56 0.66 -8.55 -14.48
C SER A 56 1.28 -9.74 -15.21
N THR A 57 1.53 -10.84 -14.50
CA THR A 57 2.04 -12.10 -15.06
C THR A 57 0.98 -12.84 -15.88
N LEU A 58 -0.31 -12.72 -15.52
CA LEU A 58 -1.44 -13.37 -16.19
C LEU A 58 -2.13 -12.46 -17.25
N GLY A 59 -1.66 -11.23 -17.43
CA GLY A 59 -2.27 -10.21 -18.26
C GLY A 59 -1.97 -10.32 -19.76
N LYS A 60 -2.82 -11.05 -20.48
CA LYS A 60 -3.14 -10.87 -21.92
C LYS A 60 -2.09 -11.29 -22.96
N HIS A 61 -0.82 -10.90 -22.94
CA HIS A 61 0.07 -11.19 -24.08
C HIS A 61 0.49 -12.66 -24.19
N ALA A 62 0.97 -13.28 -23.10
CA ALA A 62 1.47 -14.65 -23.14
C ALA A 62 0.37 -15.67 -23.50
N ARG A 63 -0.84 -15.50 -22.94
CA ARG A 63 -1.98 -16.39 -23.21
C ARG A 63 -2.52 -16.21 -24.64
N ILE A 64 -2.65 -14.98 -25.12
CA ILE A 64 -3.11 -14.71 -26.49
C ILE A 64 -2.07 -15.21 -27.50
N GLU A 65 -0.78 -14.98 -27.26
CA GLU A 65 0.29 -15.46 -28.14
C GLU A 65 0.40 -16.98 -28.16
N GLN A 66 0.21 -17.65 -27.01
CA GLN A 66 0.19 -19.11 -26.93
C GLN A 66 -0.99 -19.70 -27.73
N ILE A 67 -2.19 -19.14 -27.61
CA ILE A 67 -3.36 -19.58 -28.39
C ILE A 67 -3.16 -19.26 -29.88
N ALA A 68 -2.63 -18.08 -30.22
CA ALA A 68 -2.35 -17.69 -31.60
C ALA A 68 -1.31 -18.60 -32.27
N ARG A 69 -0.22 -18.96 -31.59
CA ARG A 69 0.77 -19.89 -32.11
C ARG A 69 0.26 -21.32 -32.17
N ARG A 70 -0.43 -21.80 -31.14
CA ARG A 70 -0.80 -23.22 -31.02
C ARG A 70 -2.06 -23.58 -31.79
N ASP A 71 -3.11 -22.78 -31.67
CA ASP A 71 -4.43 -23.12 -32.21
C ASP A 71 -4.66 -22.44 -33.59
N LEU A 72 -4.03 -21.29 -33.84
CA LEU A 72 -4.14 -20.54 -35.10
C LEU A 72 -2.89 -20.65 -36.00
N ASN A 73 -1.83 -21.37 -35.58
CA ASN A 73 -0.54 -21.48 -36.29
C ASN A 73 0.06 -20.13 -36.74
N MET A 74 -0.21 -19.04 -36.01
CA MET A 74 0.33 -17.73 -36.34
C MET A 74 1.83 -17.68 -36.06
N THR A 75 2.57 -17.07 -36.98
CA THR A 75 4.03 -16.86 -36.87
C THR A 75 4.30 -15.36 -36.78
N ALA A 76 5.33 -14.98 -36.02
CA ALA A 76 5.72 -13.58 -35.90
C ALA A 76 6.15 -13.02 -37.27
N LEU A 77 5.66 -11.82 -37.60
CA LEU A 77 6.02 -11.12 -38.83
C LEU A 77 7.53 -10.86 -38.84
N THR A 78 8.24 -11.53 -39.74
CA THR A 78 9.67 -11.31 -40.00
C THR A 78 9.79 -10.28 -41.12
N ALA A 79 10.79 -9.40 -41.07
CA ALA A 79 11.00 -8.35 -42.09
C ALA A 79 11.02 -8.89 -43.54
N ALA A 80 11.39 -10.16 -43.72
CA ALA A 80 11.37 -10.86 -45.01
C ALA A 80 9.95 -11.16 -45.58
N ARG A 81 8.88 -11.03 -44.76
CA ARG A 81 7.48 -11.28 -45.14
C ARG A 81 6.60 -10.02 -45.09
N THR A 82 7.21 -8.85 -44.86
CA THR A 82 6.48 -7.57 -44.80
C THR A 82 6.61 -6.87 -46.15
N GLN A 83 5.51 -6.78 -46.90
CA GLN A 83 5.46 -6.02 -48.14
C GLN A 83 5.06 -4.57 -47.83
N TYR A 84 6.01 -3.64 -47.97
CA TYR A 84 5.72 -2.22 -47.91
C TYR A 84 5.05 -1.80 -49.21
N LEU A 85 3.74 -1.57 -49.17
CA LEU A 85 3.03 -0.95 -50.28
C LEU A 85 3.34 0.54 -50.24
N SER A 86 4.20 1.00 -51.15
CA SER A 86 4.32 2.44 -51.44
C SER A 86 3.09 2.84 -52.26
N PRO A 87 2.36 3.91 -51.89
CA PRO A 87 1.28 4.45 -52.70
C PRO A 87 1.89 5.18 -53.91
N GLU A 88 2.44 4.43 -54.87
CA GLU A 88 2.91 5.00 -56.13
C GLU A 88 2.12 4.41 -57.29
N GLY A 89 0.94 4.99 -57.45
CA GLY A 89 0.12 4.88 -58.65
C GLY A 89 -0.42 6.26 -58.95
N ASP A 90 0.43 7.13 -59.49
CA ASP A 90 -0.02 8.31 -60.23
C ASP A 90 0.95 8.56 -61.40
N LYS A 91 0.55 8.06 -62.58
CA LYS A 91 1.01 8.53 -63.88
C LYS A 91 -0.23 8.84 -64.69
#